data_AF-A0A429F6U5-F1
#
_entry.id   AF-A0A429F6U5-F1
#
_cell.length_a   1.000
_cell.length_b   1.000
_cell.length_c   1.000
_cell.angle_alpha   90.00
_cell.angle_beta   90.00
_cell.angle_gamma   90.00
#
_symmetry.space_group_name_H-M   'P 1'
#
loop_
_entity.id
_entity.type
_entity.pdbx_description
1 polymer ?
#
loop_
_entity_poly.entity_id
_entity_poly.type
_entity_poly.pdbx_seq_one_letter_code
_entity_poly.pdbx_strand_id
1 'polypeptide(L)'
;MRKFITKVALAAGIAVAALPLGVASASATTSPEGDAEVRHGCLGKICGTVLNKSGHDIWAIRTFDSNGPKPGTEWRRLKPGQKTPKNQDWDGVYVKCKAKGTLSTWTFPGFWWDEDWKGKAGWWYKISTDQDIHVEKQYC
;
A
#
# COMPACT_ATOMS: atom_id res chain seq x y z
N MET A 1 31.76 -22.74 -48.38
CA MET A 1 30.67 -23.65 -48.77
C MET A 1 30.73 -24.89 -47.89
N ARG A 2 29.57 -25.31 -47.34
CA ARG A 2 29.16 -26.64 -46.79
C ARG A 2 30.29 -27.65 -46.46
N LYS A 3 30.34 -28.32 -45.30
CA LYS A 3 29.35 -29.32 -44.83
C LYS A 3 29.63 -29.71 -43.37
N PHE A 4 28.54 -29.86 -42.61
CA PHE A 4 28.44 -30.65 -41.38
C PHE A 4 28.78 -32.13 -41.65
N ILE A 5 29.25 -32.86 -40.63
CA ILE A 5 28.71 -34.18 -40.21
C ILE A 5 29.19 -34.49 -38.79
N THR A 6 28.21 -34.63 -37.91
CA THR A 6 28.24 -35.04 -36.51
C THR A 6 28.57 -36.53 -36.38
N LYS A 7 29.37 -36.92 -35.36
CA LYS A 7 29.29 -38.27 -34.78
C LYS A 7 29.26 -38.18 -33.25
N VAL A 8 28.11 -38.59 -32.73
CA VAL A 8 27.80 -38.81 -31.32
C VAL A 8 28.51 -40.08 -30.85
N ALA A 9 29.20 -40.02 -29.72
CA ALA A 9 29.59 -41.21 -28.97
C ALA A 9 29.28 -41.00 -27.48
N LEU A 10 28.20 -41.69 -27.11
CA LEU A 10 27.77 -42.20 -25.82
C LEU A 10 28.84 -42.21 -24.70
N ALA A 11 28.54 -41.56 -23.58
CA ALA A 11 29.22 -41.81 -22.32
C ALA A 11 28.16 -41.95 -21.21
N ALA A 12 27.82 -43.20 -20.89
CA ALA A 12 27.16 -43.55 -19.65
C ALA A 12 28.24 -43.65 -18.56
N GLY A 13 28.18 -42.77 -17.58
CA GLY A 13 29.06 -42.75 -16.42
C GLY A 13 28.27 -42.35 -15.18
N ILE A 14 27.78 -43.35 -14.46
CA ILE A 14 27.27 -43.19 -13.10
C ILE A 14 28.49 -43.15 -12.19
N ALA A 15 28.73 -42.05 -11.48
CA ALA A 15 29.51 -42.08 -10.24
C ALA A 15 29.48 -40.76 -9.46
N VAL A 16 28.90 -40.87 -8.27
CA VAL A 16 29.39 -40.37 -6.98
C VAL A 16 29.30 -38.85 -6.72
N ALA A 17 28.42 -38.55 -5.77
CA ALA A 17 28.32 -37.29 -5.05
C ALA A 17 29.66 -36.91 -4.41
N ALA A 18 30.13 -35.70 -4.72
CA ALA A 18 31.10 -34.97 -3.92
C ALA A 18 30.46 -33.62 -3.58
N LEU A 19 30.19 -33.40 -2.28
CA LEU A 19 29.73 -32.14 -1.71
C LEU A 19 30.85 -31.09 -1.83
N PRO A 20 30.68 -29.99 -2.59
CA PRO A 20 31.47 -28.80 -2.32
C PRO A 20 30.81 -28.03 -1.17
N LEU A 21 31.65 -27.59 -0.23
CA LEU A 21 31.28 -26.69 0.86
C LEU A 21 30.45 -25.52 0.34
N GLY A 22 29.15 -25.60 0.55
CA GLY A 22 28.24 -24.50 0.37
C GLY A 22 28.49 -23.50 1.49
N VAL A 23 29.04 -22.35 1.11
CA VAL A 23 28.91 -21.10 1.86
C VAL A 23 27.40 -20.92 2.07
N ALA A 24 26.91 -21.30 3.25
CA ALA A 24 25.57 -20.95 3.67
C ALA A 24 25.60 -19.45 3.92
N SER A 25 25.45 -18.67 2.85
CA SER A 25 24.69 -17.44 2.94
C SER A 25 23.43 -17.83 3.72
N ALA A 26 23.32 -17.31 4.93
CA ALA A 26 22.05 -17.26 5.61
C ALA A 26 21.11 -16.51 4.67
N SER A 27 20.42 -17.26 3.81
CA SER A 27 19.22 -16.81 3.16
C SER A 27 18.36 -16.34 4.32
N ALA A 28 18.24 -15.03 4.45
CA ALA A 28 17.21 -14.43 5.25
C ALA A 28 15.96 -15.20 4.88
N THR A 29 15.44 -15.97 5.83
CA THR A 29 14.13 -16.55 5.73
C THR A 29 13.22 -15.34 5.59
N THR A 30 12.92 -14.97 4.34
CA THR A 30 11.71 -14.22 4.02
C THR A 30 10.63 -15.10 4.61
N SER A 31 10.19 -14.75 5.82
CA SER A 31 8.98 -15.32 6.39
C SER A 31 7.98 -15.31 5.25
N PRO A 32 7.37 -16.47 4.90
CA PRO A 32 6.24 -16.45 3.99
C PRO A 32 5.32 -15.39 4.56
N GLU A 33 4.89 -14.47 3.69
CA GLU A 33 3.91 -13.42 3.97
C GLU A 33 2.73 -14.11 4.64
N GLY A 34 2.83 -14.26 5.95
CA GLY A 34 1.78 -14.77 6.79
C GLY A 34 0.75 -13.70 6.64
N ASP A 35 -0.32 -14.04 5.93
CA ASP A 35 -1.56 -13.29 5.79
C ASP A 35 -1.67 -12.36 6.99
N ALA A 36 -1.28 -11.10 6.78
CA ALA A 36 -1.43 -10.09 7.80
C ALA A 36 -2.93 -9.94 7.92
N GLU A 37 -3.48 -10.72 8.85
CA GLU A 37 -4.87 -10.81 9.25
C GLU A 37 -5.44 -9.40 9.14
N VAL A 38 -6.32 -9.20 8.16
CA VAL A 38 -6.94 -7.91 7.84
C VAL A 38 -7.74 -7.47 9.07
N ARG A 39 -7.08 -6.80 10.01
CA ARG A 39 -7.71 -6.31 11.25
C ARG A 39 -8.39 -4.95 11.05
N HIS A 40 -8.87 -4.66 9.84
CA HIS A 40 -9.56 -3.43 9.47
C HIS A 40 -10.56 -3.76 8.36
N GLY A 41 -11.85 -3.68 8.68
CA GLY A 41 -12.96 -4.05 7.79
C GLY A 41 -13.93 -2.88 7.67
N CYS A 42 -14.56 -2.77 6.51
CA CYS A 42 -15.56 -1.76 6.24
C CYS A 42 -16.75 -1.90 7.21
N LEU A 43 -17.30 -0.77 7.66
CA LEU A 43 -18.55 -0.73 8.40
C LEU A 43 -19.71 -1.02 7.42
N GLY A 44 -20.06 -2.29 7.29
CA GLY A 44 -21.00 -2.75 6.26
C GLY A 44 -20.45 -2.53 4.86
N LYS A 45 -20.99 -1.54 4.13
CA LYS A 45 -20.53 -1.14 2.78
C LYS A 45 -19.70 0.15 2.77
N ILE A 46 -19.32 0.66 3.94
CA ILE A 46 -18.68 1.97 4.11
C ILE A 46 -17.25 1.72 4.58
N CYS A 47 -16.29 2.26 3.85
CA CYS A 47 -14.87 2.17 4.19
C CYS A 47 -14.28 3.57 4.12
N GLY A 48 -13.24 3.82 4.92
CA GLY A 48 -12.51 5.07 4.89
C GLY A 48 -11.87 5.25 3.52
N THR A 49 -12.03 6.42 2.90
CA THR A 49 -11.39 6.68 1.60
C THR A 49 -10.67 8.01 1.54
N VAL A 50 -9.65 8.07 0.67
CA VAL A 50 -8.85 9.25 0.42
C VAL A 50 -8.97 9.62 -1.05
N LEU A 51 -9.37 10.86 -1.32
CA LEU A 51 -9.45 11.43 -2.66
C LEU A 51 -8.50 12.63 -2.76
N ASN A 52 -7.62 12.59 -3.76
CA ASN A 52 -6.78 13.72 -4.10
C ASN A 52 -7.45 14.57 -5.17
N LYS A 53 -8.01 15.73 -4.81
CA LYS A 53 -8.45 16.75 -5.78
C LYS A 53 -7.43 17.88 -5.94
N SER A 54 -6.35 17.86 -5.17
CA SER A 54 -5.32 18.90 -5.19
C SER A 54 -4.39 18.78 -6.39
N GLY A 55 -3.61 19.83 -6.66
CA GLY A 55 -2.63 19.86 -7.74
C GLY A 55 -1.31 19.12 -7.45
N HIS A 56 -1.16 18.48 -6.29
CA HIS A 56 0.08 17.81 -5.87
C HIS A 56 -0.20 16.37 -5.43
N ASP A 57 0.80 15.51 -5.54
CA ASP A 57 0.71 14.13 -5.03
C ASP A 57 0.47 14.10 -3.51
N ILE A 58 -0.33 13.13 -3.06
CA ILE A 58 -0.53 12.79 -1.64
C ILE A 58 -0.31 11.30 -1.42
N TRP A 59 -0.30 10.87 -0.16
CA TRP A 59 -0.23 9.46 0.20
C TRP A 59 -1.42 9.06 1.05
N ALA A 60 -2.13 8.02 0.63
CA ALA A 60 -3.09 7.33 1.48
C ALA A 60 -2.37 6.23 2.26
N ILE A 61 -2.81 5.99 3.49
CA ILE A 61 -2.19 5.08 4.45
C ILE A 61 -3.26 4.07 4.84
N ARG A 62 -2.95 2.78 4.67
CA ARG A 62 -3.96 1.74 4.84
C ARG A 62 -4.34 1.51 6.29
N THR A 63 -3.36 1.45 7.19
CA THR A 63 -3.59 1.15 8.60
C THR A 63 -2.96 2.19 9.52
N PHE A 64 -3.77 2.73 10.43
CA PHE A 64 -3.41 3.87 11.26
C PHE A 64 -3.91 3.72 12.70
N ASP A 65 -3.03 3.86 13.69
CA ASP A 65 -3.36 3.77 15.12
C ASP A 65 -3.49 5.15 15.79
N SER A 66 -3.44 5.23 17.13
CA SER A 66 -3.51 6.52 17.84
C SER A 66 -2.22 7.34 17.73
N ASN A 67 -1.09 6.69 17.43
CA ASN A 67 0.25 7.27 17.45
C ASN A 67 0.79 7.53 16.03
N GLY A 68 0.22 6.89 15.01
CA GLY A 68 0.61 7.11 13.63
C GLY A 68 0.25 5.97 12.67
N PRO A 69 0.85 5.99 11.47
CA PRO A 69 0.86 4.86 10.56
C PRO A 69 1.47 3.64 11.24
N LYS A 70 0.81 2.47 11.18
CA LYS A 70 1.41 1.25 11.75
C LYS A 70 2.69 0.87 11.00
N PRO A 71 3.72 0.34 11.67
CA PRO A 71 4.90 -0.20 11.00
C PRO A 71 4.51 -1.23 9.93
N GLY A 72 5.07 -1.11 8.74
CA GLY A 72 4.78 -2.02 7.62
C GLY A 72 3.42 -1.81 6.94
N THR A 73 2.63 -0.80 7.31
CA THR A 73 1.37 -0.49 6.60
C THR A 73 1.62 -0.16 5.13
N GLU A 74 0.64 -0.45 4.27
CA GLU A 74 0.66 0.00 2.88
C GLU A 74 0.51 1.52 2.80
N TRP A 75 1.36 2.13 1.96
CA TRP A 75 1.26 3.53 1.55
C TRP A 75 0.99 3.58 0.06
N ARG A 76 -0.05 4.29 -0.35
CA ARG A 76 -0.40 4.46 -1.75
C ARG A 76 -0.28 5.91 -2.14
N ARG A 77 0.61 6.20 -3.08
CA ARG A 77 0.67 7.53 -3.71
C ARG A 77 -0.57 7.74 -4.57
N LEU A 78 -1.25 8.86 -4.36
CA LEU A 78 -2.38 9.31 -5.17
C LEU A 78 -1.99 10.58 -5.93
N LYS A 79 -2.01 10.49 -7.25
CA LYS A 79 -1.88 11.65 -8.15
C LYS A 79 -3.15 12.52 -8.09
N PRO A 80 -3.10 13.77 -8.57
CA PRO A 80 -4.30 14.59 -8.76
C PRO A 80 -5.42 13.82 -9.48
N GLY A 81 -6.63 13.89 -8.93
CA GLY A 81 -7.83 13.20 -9.42
C GLY A 81 -8.00 11.75 -8.97
N GLN A 82 -7.02 11.14 -8.28
CA GLN A 82 -7.10 9.75 -7.87
C GLN A 82 -7.79 9.57 -6.51
N LYS A 83 -8.56 8.49 -6.37
CA LYS A 83 -9.22 8.04 -5.14
C LYS A 83 -8.75 6.63 -4.77
N THR A 84 -8.74 6.32 -3.48
CA THR A 84 -8.60 4.93 -3.03
C THR A 84 -9.83 4.08 -3.38
N PRO A 85 -9.69 2.75 -3.53
CA PRO A 85 -10.82 1.86 -3.77
C PRO A 85 -11.82 1.90 -2.61
N LYS A 86 -13.12 2.04 -2.92
CA LYS A 86 -14.21 2.14 -1.93
C LYS A 86 -14.50 0.85 -1.15
N ASN A 87 -13.90 -0.27 -1.54
CA ASN A 87 -14.03 -1.57 -0.89
C ASN A 87 -12.81 -1.94 -0.04
N GLN A 88 -11.91 -0.97 0.19
CA GLN A 88 -10.72 -1.10 1.01
C GLN A 88 -10.77 0.01 2.05
N ASP A 89 -10.54 -0.31 3.32
CA ASP A 89 -10.46 0.69 4.38
C ASP A 89 -9.09 1.36 4.34
N TRP A 90 -9.08 2.69 4.25
CA TRP A 90 -7.88 3.53 4.29
C TRP A 90 -7.98 4.45 5.49
N ASP A 91 -7.13 4.23 6.48
CA ASP A 91 -7.23 4.88 7.77
C ASP A 91 -6.50 6.23 7.86
N GLY A 92 -5.83 6.69 6.80
CA GLY A 92 -5.12 7.96 6.89
C GLY A 92 -4.65 8.55 5.58
N VAL A 93 -4.24 9.82 5.67
CA VAL A 93 -3.65 10.59 4.58
C VAL A 93 -2.41 11.32 5.07
N TYR A 94 -1.40 11.41 4.22
CA TYR A 94 -0.21 12.24 4.41
C TYR A 94 -0.07 13.23 3.26
N VAL A 95 0.19 14.48 3.64
CA VAL A 95 0.42 15.60 2.71
C VAL A 95 1.79 16.21 2.97
N LYS A 96 2.53 16.48 1.90
CA LYS A 96 3.87 17.12 2.03
C LYS A 96 3.75 18.60 2.38
N CYS A 97 2.74 19.28 1.86
CA CYS A 97 2.52 20.71 2.05
C CYS A 97 1.32 20.95 2.96
N LYS A 98 1.10 22.22 3.35
CA LYS A 98 -0.13 22.60 4.05
C LYS A 98 -1.30 22.28 3.13
N ALA A 99 -2.37 21.68 3.66
CA ALA A 99 -3.49 21.25 2.85
C ALA A 99 -4.80 21.73 3.44
N LYS A 100 -5.82 21.83 2.58
CA LYS A 100 -7.21 21.99 3.00
C LYS A 100 -8.12 21.16 2.13
N GLY A 101 -9.29 20.87 2.65
CA GLY A 101 -10.34 20.19 1.91
C GLY A 101 -11.50 19.84 2.83
N THR A 102 -12.09 18.67 2.62
CA THR A 102 -13.32 18.25 3.29
C THR A 102 -13.13 16.87 3.90
N LEU A 103 -13.66 16.67 5.11
CA LEU A 103 -13.88 15.36 5.69
C LEU A 103 -15.39 15.11 5.71
N SER A 104 -15.83 14.15 4.89
CA SER A 104 -17.21 13.71 4.83
C SER A 104 -17.36 12.53 5.79
N THR A 105 -18.24 12.61 6.76
CA THR A 105 -18.47 11.53 7.74
C THR A 105 -19.87 10.97 7.56
N TRP A 106 -19.98 9.65 7.49
CA TRP A 106 -21.25 8.95 7.49
C TRP A 106 -21.72 8.69 8.91
N THR A 107 -23.00 8.95 9.19
CA THR A 107 -23.62 8.58 10.45
C THR A 107 -24.88 7.76 10.22
N PHE A 108 -25.11 6.77 11.10
CA PHE A 108 -26.32 5.97 11.10
C PHE A 108 -27.55 6.87 11.37
N PRO A 109 -28.68 6.73 10.65
CA PRO A 109 -29.04 5.62 9.75
C PRO A 109 -28.73 5.81 8.26
N GLY A 110 -27.89 6.78 7.85
CA GLY A 110 -27.61 6.94 6.41
C GLY A 110 -27.19 8.32 5.93
N PHE A 111 -26.82 9.24 6.82
CA PHE A 111 -26.58 10.64 6.45
C PHE A 111 -25.09 10.92 6.37
N TRP A 112 -24.68 11.61 5.32
CA TRP A 112 -23.34 12.20 5.21
C TRP A 112 -23.41 13.64 5.66
N TRP A 113 -22.43 14.06 6.44
CA TRP A 113 -22.18 15.47 6.74
C TRP A 113 -20.72 15.79 6.46
N ASP A 114 -20.49 17.04 6.06
CA ASP A 114 -19.19 17.50 5.61
C ASP A 114 -18.65 18.53 6.60
N GLU A 115 -17.37 18.41 6.92
CA GLU A 115 -16.62 19.43 7.65
C GLU A 115 -15.35 19.86 6.92
N ASP A 116 -14.96 21.10 7.15
CA ASP A 116 -13.70 21.63 6.63
C ASP A 116 -12.52 20.97 7.34
N TRP A 117 -11.64 20.37 6.55
CA TRP A 117 -10.39 19.79 7.04
C TRP A 117 -9.19 20.66 6.67
N LYS A 118 -8.21 20.75 7.58
CA LYS A 118 -6.91 21.41 7.36
C LYS A 118 -5.77 20.50 7.79
N GLY A 119 -4.87 20.20 6.85
CA GLY A 119 -3.66 19.42 7.07
C GLY A 119 -2.43 20.30 7.26
N LYS A 120 -1.56 19.94 8.21
CA LYS A 120 -0.24 20.56 8.38
C LYS A 120 0.76 19.93 7.42
N ALA A 121 1.72 20.72 6.92
CA ALA A 121 2.77 20.24 6.03
C ALA A 121 3.65 19.19 6.70
N GLY A 122 3.87 18.05 6.06
CA GLY A 122 4.71 16.97 6.58
C GLY A 122 4.06 16.18 7.72
N TRP A 123 2.76 16.33 7.92
CA TRP A 123 1.99 15.56 8.89
C TRP A 123 1.04 14.61 8.19
N TRP A 124 0.82 13.49 8.84
CA TRP A 124 -0.26 12.57 8.52
C TRP A 124 -1.49 12.90 9.36
N TYR A 125 -2.65 12.49 8.86
CA TYR A 125 -3.94 12.65 9.51
C TYR A 125 -4.69 11.33 9.46
N LYS A 126 -5.26 10.94 10.59
CA LYS A 126 -6.09 9.75 10.72
C LYS A 126 -7.51 10.05 10.25
N ILE A 127 -8.10 9.13 9.51
CA ILE A 127 -9.54 9.10 9.22
C ILE A 127 -10.15 7.81 9.76
N SER A 128 -11.45 7.86 10.01
CA SER A 128 -12.21 6.70 10.50
C SER A 128 -12.80 5.90 9.34
N THR A 129 -13.20 4.66 9.59
CA THR A 129 -13.80 3.75 8.60
C THR A 129 -15.07 4.31 7.95
N ASP A 130 -15.77 5.22 8.61
CA ASP A 130 -16.98 5.90 8.14
C ASP A 130 -16.70 7.27 7.51
N GLN A 131 -15.44 7.58 7.18
CA GLN A 131 -15.03 8.90 6.69
C GLN A 131 -14.38 8.88 5.31
N ASP A 132 -14.75 9.85 4.48
CA ASP A 132 -14.12 10.17 3.20
C ASP A 132 -13.36 11.49 3.33
N ILE A 133 -12.03 11.47 3.14
CA ILE A 133 -11.23 12.71 3.11
C ILE A 133 -10.91 13.12 1.69
N HIS A 134 -11.23 14.38 1.38
CA HIS A 134 -10.99 15.02 0.11
C HIS A 134 -9.89 16.07 0.31
N VAL A 135 -8.71 15.84 -0.22
CA VAL A 135 -7.62 16.84 -0.22
C VAL A 135 -7.78 17.73 -1.44
N GLU A 136 -8.21 18.97 -1.24
CA GLU A 136 -8.65 19.83 -2.35
C GLU A 136 -7.61 20.82 -2.81
N LYS A 137 -6.87 21.41 -1.88
CA LYS A 137 -5.80 22.37 -2.19
C LYS A 137 -4.61 22.09 -1.30
N GLN A 138 -3.42 22.22 -1.89
CA GLN A 138 -2.15 22.23 -1.16
C GLN A 138 -1.45 23.56 -1.39
N TYR A 139 -0.74 24.01 -0.37
CA TYR A 139 0.02 25.26 -0.33
C TYR A 139 1.47 24.93 -0.05
N CYS A 140 2.20 24.74 -1.15
CA CYS A 140 3.64 24.75 -1.24
C CYS A 140 4.04 26.13 -1.80
#